data_AF-A0A1I3YF68-F1
#
_entry.id   AF-A0A1I3YF68-F1
#
_cell.length_a   1.000
_cell.length_b   1.000
_cell.length_c   1.000
_cell.angle_alpha   90.00
_cell.angle_beta   90.00
_cell.angle_gamma   90.00
#
_symmetry.space_group_name_H-M   'P 1'
#
loop_
_entity.id
_entity.type
_entity.pdbx_description
1 polymer ?
#
loop_
_entity_poly.entity_id
_entity_poly.type
_entity_poly.pdbx_seq_one_letter_code
_entity_poly.pdbx_strand_id
1 'polypeptide(L)' 'MPHDDTARPTDAPPEAPSRAATGLLCLLLFIGSFALLTLGFEGDATTGPWLVTAGILAFGLAFAIPTTILPAIEERDGR' A
#
# COMPACT_ATOMS: atom_id res chain seq x y z
N MET A 1 1.93 12.56 42.62
CA MET A 1 2.49 11.57 41.69
C MET A 1 3.49 12.30 40.82
N PRO A 2 4.79 11.97 40.86
CA PRO A 2 5.78 12.57 39.97
C PRO A 2 5.45 12.16 38.52
N HIS A 3 5.35 13.12 37.62
CA HIS A 3 5.28 12.88 36.18
C HIS A 3 6.61 12.27 35.74
N ASP A 4 6.56 11.05 35.21
CA ASP A 4 7.72 10.37 34.66
C ASP A 4 8.00 10.91 33.24
N ASP A 5 8.85 11.93 33.16
CA ASP A 5 9.29 12.56 31.91
C ASP A 5 10.17 11.64 31.03
N THR A 6 10.49 10.42 31.49
CA THR A 6 11.22 9.42 30.68
C THR A 6 10.32 8.65 29.72
N ALA A 7 9.00 8.78 29.84
CA ALA A 7 8.02 8.14 28.96
C ALA A 7 7.81 8.87 27.62
N ARG A 8 8.77 9.68 27.15
CA ARG A 8 8.71 10.26 25.81
C ARG A 8 9.04 9.16 24.80
N PRO A 9 8.11 8.75 23.92
CA PRO A 9 8.44 7.82 22.84
C PRO A 9 9.56 8.47 22.02
N THR A 10 10.73 7.85 22.02
CA THR A 10 11.92 8.29 21.28
C THR A 10 11.92 7.78 19.85
N ASP A 11 10.83 7.14 19.42
CA ASP A 11 10.62 6.73 18.04
C ASP A 11 10.66 7.96 17.14
N ALA A 12 11.78 8.10 16.42
CA ALA A 12 11.90 9.08 15.37
C ALA A 12 10.74 8.83 14.39
N PRO A 13 9.94 9.85 14.04
CA PRO A 13 8.88 9.67 13.07
C PRO A 13 9.48 9.09 11.78
N PRO A 14 8.81 8.12 11.13
CA PRO A 14 9.31 7.51 9.91
C PRO A 14 9.72 8.58 8.91
N GLU A 15 10.93 8.48 8.35
CA GLU A 15 11.48 9.52 7.50
C GLU A 15 10.49 9.88 6.38
N ALA A 16 10.15 11.17 6.25
CA ALA A 16 9.23 11.70 5.24
C ALA A 16 9.34 11.07 3.82
N PRO A 17 10.53 10.73 3.28
CA PRO A 17 10.64 10.05 1.99
C PRO A 17 9.99 8.66 1.92
N SER A 18 9.99 7.85 2.98
CA SER A 18 9.42 6.50 2.94
C SER A 18 7.90 6.52 2.83
N ARG A 19 7.25 7.46 3.53
CA ARG A 19 5.80 7.70 3.45
C ARG A 19 5.38 8.18 2.06
N ALA A 20 6.19 9.05 1.44
CA ALA A 20 5.92 9.54 0.09
C ALA A 20 6.04 8.43 -0.96
N ALA A 21 7.05 7.55 -0.83
CA ALA A 21 7.23 6.40 -1.73
C ALA A 21 6.04 5.41 -1.65
N THR A 22 5.58 5.10 -0.44
CA THR A 22 4.40 4.23 -0.24
C THR A 22 3.14 4.88 -0.83
N GLY A 23 2.93 6.18 -0.61
CA GLY A 23 1.81 6.91 -1.21
C GLY A 23 1.83 6.88 -2.74
N LEU A 24 3.01 7.08 -3.35
CA LEU A 24 3.19 6.99 -4.79
C LEU A 24 2.93 5.58 -5.32
N LEU A 25 3.43 4.54 -4.64
CA LEU A 25 3.16 3.15 -5.00
C LEU A 25 1.66 2.85 -4.97
N CYS A 26 0.95 3.27 -3.92
CA CYS A 26 -0.50 3.08 -3.82
C CYS A 26 -1.25 3.81 -4.95
N LEU A 27 -0.83 5.04 -5.28
CA LEU A 27 -1.41 5.78 -6.41
C LEU A 27 -1.18 5.05 -7.74
N LEU A 28 0.02 4.53 -7.97
CA LEU A 28 0.35 3.77 -9.18
C LEU A 28 -0.43 2.46 -9.27
N LEU A 29 -0.61 1.73 -8.15
CA LEU A 29 -1.43 0.52 -8.11
C LEU A 29 -2.90 0.84 -8.38
N PHE A 30 -3.40 1.93 -7.81
CA PHE A 30 -4.77 2.38 -8.02
C PHE A 30 -5.01 2.74 -9.49
N ILE A 31 -4.21 3.61 -10.08
CA ILE A 31 -4.34 4.00 -11.50
C ILE A 31 -4.09 2.79 -12.41
N GLY A 32 -3.05 2.00 -12.10
CA GLY A 32 -2.70 0.78 -12.82
C GLY A 32 -3.84 -0.24 -12.85
N SER A 33 -4.65 -0.32 -11.79
CA SER A 33 -5.82 -1.21 -11.77
C SER A 33 -6.84 -0.85 -12.84
N PHE A 34 -7.16 0.44 -13.01
CA PHE A 34 -8.08 0.88 -14.06
C PHE A 34 -7.49 0.69 -15.46
N ALA A 35 -6.18 0.89 -15.62
CA ALA A 35 -5.50 0.61 -16.87
C ALA A 35 -5.59 -0.88 -17.24
N LEU A 36 -5.31 -1.77 -16.28
CA LEU A 36 -5.41 -3.22 -16.46
C LEU A 36 -6.85 -3.68 -16.74
N LEU A 37 -7.84 -3.10 -16.06
CA LEU A 37 -9.25 -3.39 -16.32
C LEU A 37 -9.66 -2.97 -17.74
N THR A 38 -9.27 -1.76 -18.15
CA THR A 38 -9.54 -1.26 -19.50
C THR A 38 -8.93 -2.18 -20.56
N LEU A 39 -7.64 -2.49 -20.41
CA LEU A 39 -6.93 -3.40 -21.32
C LEU A 39 -7.51 -4.82 -21.30
N GLY A 40 -7.96 -5.28 -20.14
CA GLY A 40 -8.53 -6.60 -19.95
C GLY A 40 -9.90 -6.77 -20.59
N PHE A 41 -10.72 -5.72 -20.62
CA PHE A 41 -12.01 -5.73 -21.32
C PHE A 41 -11.87 -5.60 -22.85
N GLU A 42 -10.78 -5.00 -23.33
CA GLU A 42 -10.50 -4.87 -24.77
C GLU A 42 -9.67 -6.05 -25.33
N GLY A 43 -9.04 -6.84 -24.46
CA GLY A 43 -8.19 -7.96 -24.83
C GLY A 43 -8.94 -9.23 -25.26
N ASP A 44 -8.21 -10.11 -25.95
CA ASP A 44 -8.73 -11.40 -26.43
C ASP A 44 -9.23 -12.32 -25.29
N ALA A 45 -10.10 -13.27 -25.64
CA ALA A 45 -10.78 -14.17 -24.70
C ALA A 45 -9.85 -14.98 -23.78
N THR A 46 -8.58 -15.14 -24.13
CA THR A 46 -7.58 -15.84 -23.32
C THR A 46 -6.84 -14.92 -22.35
N THR A 47 -6.48 -13.70 -22.78
CA THR A 47 -5.63 -12.78 -22.00
C THR A 47 -6.45 -11.78 -21.18
N GLY A 48 -7.61 -11.36 -21.69
CA GLY A 48 -8.52 -10.41 -21.05
C GLY A 48 -8.90 -10.78 -19.61
N PRO A 49 -9.36 -12.02 -19.33
CA PRO A 49 -9.73 -12.42 -17.97
C PRO A 49 -8.58 -12.32 -16.96
N TRP A 50 -7.34 -12.62 -17.38
CA TRP A 50 -6.17 -12.51 -16.53
C TRP A 50 -5.81 -11.06 -16.22
N LEU A 51 -5.91 -10.17 -17.21
CA LEU A 51 -5.69 -8.73 -17.03
C LEU A 51 -6.74 -8.11 -16.11
N VAL A 52 -8.01 -8.50 -16.25
CA VAL A 52 -9.09 -8.07 -15.35
C VAL A 52 -8.80 -8.54 -13.92
N THR A 53 -8.42 -9.81 -13.76
CA THR A 53 -8.06 -10.36 -12.44
C THR A 53 -6.87 -9.64 -11.82
N ALA A 54 -5.82 -9.38 -12.61
CA ALA A 54 -4.66 -8.60 -12.16
C ALA A 54 -5.06 -7.17 -11.75
N GLY A 55 -5.99 -6.54 -12.49
CA GLY A 55 -6.54 -5.24 -12.14
C GLY A 55 -7.24 -5.24 -10.77
N ILE A 56 -8.11 -6.22 -10.52
CA ILE A 56 -8.82 -6.35 -9.23
C ILE A 56 -7.82 -6.59 -8.09
N LEU A 57 -6.82 -7.44 -8.29
CA LEU A 57 -5.78 -7.69 -7.28
C LEU A 57 -4.95 -6.43 -7.00
N ALA A 58 -4.55 -5.69 -8.04
CA ALA A 58 -3.82 -4.44 -7.89
C ALA A 58 -4.64 -3.37 -7.14
N PHE A 59 -5.95 -3.28 -7.43
CA PHE A 59 -6.87 -2.41 -6.70
C PHE A 59 -6.93 -2.78 -5.21
N GLY A 60 -7.12 -4.06 -4.89
CA GLY A 60 -7.11 -4.54 -3.51
C GLY A 60 -5.80 -4.23 -2.79
N LEU A 61 -4.67 -4.38 -3.48
CA LEU A 61 -3.35 -4.09 -2.94
C LEU A 61 -3.16 -2.60 -2.60
N ALA A 62 -3.70 -1.70 -3.44
CA ALA A 62 -3.63 -0.26 -3.22
C ALA A 62 -4.25 0.17 -1.87
N PHE A 63 -5.26 -0.57 -1.39
CA PHE A 63 -5.86 -0.38 -0.07
C PHE A 63 -5.19 -1.22 1.02
N ALA A 64 -4.85 -2.47 0.73
CA ALA A 64 -4.25 -3.37 1.71
C ALA A 64 -2.89 -2.87 2.23
N ILE A 65 -2.09 -2.21 1.38
CA ILE A 65 -0.78 -1.68 1.76
C ILE A 65 -0.88 -0.68 2.92
N PRO A 66 -1.63 0.44 2.81
CA PRO A 66 -1.74 1.41 3.88
C PRO A 66 -2.55 0.92 5.08
N THR A 67 -3.52 0.02 4.90
CA THR A 67 -4.42 -0.40 5.99
C THR A 67 -3.92 -1.58 6.79
N THR A 68 -3.10 -2.46 6.20
CA THR A 68 -2.68 -3.71 6.86
C THR A 68 -1.18 -3.95 6.82
N ILE A 69 -0.53 -3.72 5.68
CA ILE A 69 0.89 -4.09 5.49
C ILE A 69 1.80 -3.09 6.21
N LEU A 70 1.58 -1.79 6.03
CA LEU A 70 2.42 -0.77 6.66
C LEU A 70 2.39 -0.84 8.20
N PRO A 71 1.21 -0.93 8.86
CA PRO A 71 1.17 -1.12 10.32
C PRO A 71 1.86 -2.40 10.78
N ALA A 72 1.76 -3.49 10.02
CA ALA A 72 2.38 -4.77 10.37
C ALA A 72 3.91 -4.76 10.23
N ILE A 73 4.46 -3.92 9.34
CA ILE A 73 5.92 -3.70 9.22
C ILE A 73 6.40 -2.83 10.39
N GLU A 74 5.68 -1.75 10.70
CA GLU A 74 6.00 -0.88 11.85
C GLU A 74 6.01 -1.65 13.18
N GLU A 75 5.09 -2.60 13.39
CA GLU A 75 5.10 -3.49 14.58
C GLU A 75 6.33 -4.42 14.63
N ARG A 76 6.85 -4.83 13.47
CA ARG A 76 8.02 -5.73 13.39
C ARG A 76 9.32 -4.99 13.60
N ASP A 77 9.47 -3.79 13.05
CA ASP A 77 10.67 -2.98 13.22
C ASP A 77 10.87 -2.51 14.67
N GLY A 78 9.78 -2.43 15.46
CA GLY A 78 9.82 -2.09 16.88
C GLY A 78 10.09 -3.25 17.85
N ARG A 79 10.28 -4.49 17.38
CA ARG A 79 10.58 -5.69 18.21
C ARG A 79 12.04 -6.11 18.10
#